data_AF-W2K5X3-F1
#
_entry.id   AF-W2K5X3-F1
#
_cell.length_a   1.000
_cell.length_b   1.000
_cell.length_c   1.000
_cell.angle_alpha   90.00
_cell.angle_beta   90.00
_cell.angle_gamma   90.00
#
_symmetry.space_group_name_H-M   'P 1'
#
loop_
_entity.id
_entity.type
_entity.pdbx_description
1 polymer ?
#
loop_
_entity_poly.entity_id
_entity_poly.type
_entity_poly.pdbx_seq_one_letter_code
_entity_poly.pdbx_strand_id
1 'polypeptide(L)'
;MKFTLLCLFLAISCWPGAATDDTLPANTTRELQVNFEPGVEFNQPQCVVENGFDYSGNDIGSAQAPTPWDCCVPCSNRPGCNAYTWTDFNDGTCWFKSGRGTIVASSAARSAVMSNEMGCRQEQNINYVGNDISSASAARATDCCTVCSNTPGCRAYTFTSFNGGTCWLKSAKGRMVVRTGSTSGSPYLETATCGLENGVDYVGNDIGSARSSTASGCCSICRNFGGCRAFSWTNTNGGTCWLKNRKDGTVRRDGVISAQSTANPPAPSCAMEENVDYDGATIGNARSADAYGCCSICMRTSNCRAFSWNNYEGGTCWLKSARGTAFQRTGVFSSVV
;
A
#
# COMPACT_ATOMS: atom_id res chain seq x y z
N MET A 1 2.26 -46.08 -70.55
CA MET A 1 1.62 -47.42 -70.54
C MET A 1 1.49 -47.90 -69.10
N LYS A 2 0.62 -48.89 -68.83
CA LYS A 2 0.61 -49.69 -67.58
C LYS A 2 1.75 -50.73 -67.67
N PHE A 3 2.21 -51.46 -66.65
CA PHE A 3 1.88 -51.58 -65.22
C PHE A 3 3.17 -51.18 -64.39
N THR A 4 3.49 -51.54 -63.13
CA THR A 4 3.00 -52.58 -62.20
C THR A 4 3.15 -52.19 -60.71
N LEU A 5 2.34 -52.88 -59.91
CA LEU A 5 2.14 -52.87 -58.47
C LEU A 5 3.27 -53.52 -57.64
N LEU A 6 3.52 -53.00 -56.43
CA LEU A 6 3.77 -53.83 -55.24
C LEU A 6 3.20 -53.12 -54.00
N CYS A 7 2.59 -53.87 -53.08
CA CYS A 7 2.00 -53.33 -51.84
C CYS A 7 2.86 -53.63 -50.61
N LEU A 8 2.86 -52.71 -49.65
CA LEU A 8 3.07 -53.03 -48.23
C LEU A 8 2.06 -52.25 -47.39
N PHE A 9 1.55 -52.86 -46.31
CA PHE A 9 0.51 -52.29 -45.46
C PHE A 9 1.08 -51.45 -44.32
N LEU A 10 0.37 -50.39 -43.94
CA LEU A 10 0.04 -50.09 -42.54
C LEU A 10 -1.16 -49.12 -42.49
N ALA A 11 -2.01 -49.25 -41.47
CA ALA A 11 -3.38 -48.75 -41.52
C ALA A 11 -3.56 -47.33 -40.96
N ILE A 12 -4.41 -46.54 -41.62
CA ILE A 12 -4.97 -45.30 -41.09
C ILE A 12 -6.37 -45.64 -40.54
N SER A 13 -6.60 -45.43 -39.24
CA SER A 13 -7.92 -45.61 -38.63
C SER A 13 -8.75 -44.34 -38.73
N CYS A 14 -9.79 -44.35 -39.58
CA CYS A 14 -10.72 -43.23 -39.73
C CYS A 14 -11.60 -43.01 -38.49
N TRP A 15 -11.84 -41.75 -38.13
CA TRP A 15 -13.06 -41.36 -37.42
C TRP A 15 -14.22 -41.26 -38.41
N PRO A 16 -15.42 -41.79 -38.11
CA PRO A 16 -16.66 -41.33 -38.72
C PRO A 16 -17.11 -40.03 -38.03
N GLY A 17 -17.27 -38.96 -38.80
CA GLY A 17 -17.77 -37.68 -38.27
C GLY A 17 -19.29 -37.54 -38.39
N ALA A 18 -19.85 -36.62 -37.63
CA ALA A 18 -21.13 -35.97 -37.92
C ALA A 18 -21.00 -34.49 -37.54
N ALA A 19 -21.41 -33.59 -38.44
CA ALA A 19 -21.41 -32.16 -38.22
C ALA A 19 -22.77 -31.60 -38.62
N THR A 20 -23.36 -30.76 -37.75
CA THR A 20 -24.56 -29.98 -38.04
C THR A 20 -24.36 -28.56 -37.53
N ASP A 21 -24.82 -27.65 -38.36
CA ASP A 21 -24.50 -26.23 -38.50
C ASP A 21 -24.76 -25.30 -37.29
N ASP A 22 -24.17 -24.11 -37.41
CA ASP A 22 -24.42 -22.81 -36.74
C ASP A 22 -25.17 -22.73 -35.40
N THR A 23 -24.50 -22.17 -34.38
CA THR A 23 -24.87 -20.82 -33.89
C THR A 23 -23.81 -20.19 -32.98
N LEU A 24 -23.53 -18.91 -33.23
CA LEU A 24 -22.93 -17.93 -32.31
C LEU A 24 -23.93 -16.74 -32.17
N PRO A 25 -23.88 -15.89 -31.11
CA PRO A 25 -22.70 -15.56 -30.30
C PRO A 25 -22.95 -15.42 -28.77
N ALA A 26 -21.98 -14.77 -28.09
CA ALA A 26 -22.08 -14.04 -26.81
C ALA A 26 -21.61 -14.70 -25.48
N ASN A 27 -20.29 -14.59 -25.26
CA ASN A 27 -19.67 -13.84 -24.14
C ASN A 27 -19.74 -14.36 -22.67
N THR A 28 -18.55 -14.54 -22.06
CA THR A 28 -18.22 -14.56 -20.61
C THR A 28 -18.91 -15.61 -19.71
N THR A 29 -18.24 -16.25 -18.74
CA THR A 29 -16.94 -16.00 -18.10
C THR A 29 -16.02 -17.23 -18.09
N ARG A 30 -14.71 -17.04 -18.23
CA ARG A 30 -13.72 -18.10 -17.95
C ARG A 30 -13.22 -17.97 -16.52
N GLU A 31 -13.75 -18.77 -15.60
CA GLU A 31 -13.24 -18.82 -14.23
C GLU A 31 -11.76 -19.23 -14.21
N LEU A 32 -10.93 -18.46 -13.52
CA LEU A 32 -9.57 -18.88 -13.17
C LEU A 32 -9.65 -19.77 -11.92
N GLN A 33 -10.05 -21.03 -12.11
CA GLN A 33 -9.97 -22.04 -11.06
C GLN A 33 -8.50 -22.43 -10.83
N VAL A 34 -7.84 -21.70 -9.93
CA VAL A 34 -6.45 -21.95 -9.53
C VAL A 34 -6.42 -23.14 -8.56
N ASN A 35 -6.33 -24.34 -9.12
CA ASN A 35 -6.12 -25.58 -8.37
C ASN A 35 -4.71 -25.59 -7.76
N PHE A 36 -4.58 -25.16 -6.51
CA PHE A 36 -3.36 -25.34 -5.72
C PHE A 36 -3.20 -26.81 -5.31
N GLU A 37 -2.15 -27.47 -5.79
CA GLU A 37 -1.76 -28.78 -5.26
C GLU A 37 -1.25 -28.65 -3.81
N PRO A 38 -1.75 -29.45 -2.85
CA PRO A 38 -1.27 -29.41 -1.47
C PRO A 38 0.18 -29.90 -1.36
N GLY A 39 1.11 -28.97 -1.07
CA GLY A 39 2.51 -29.31 -0.76
C GLY A 39 3.58 -28.52 -1.53
N VAL A 40 3.20 -27.70 -2.52
CA VAL A 40 4.18 -26.87 -3.25
C VAL A 40 4.57 -25.65 -2.43
N GLU A 41 5.70 -25.73 -1.73
CA GLU A 41 6.31 -24.59 -1.04
C GLU A 41 6.99 -23.67 -2.06
N PHE A 42 6.27 -22.64 -2.52
CA PHE A 42 6.76 -21.65 -3.49
C PHE A 42 7.82 -20.72 -2.87
N ASN A 43 9.04 -21.22 -2.72
CA ASN A 43 10.21 -20.44 -2.32
C ASN A 43 10.75 -19.55 -3.47
N GLN A 44 9.83 -18.93 -4.22
CA GLN A 44 10.14 -17.94 -5.25
C GLN A 44 10.02 -16.52 -4.65
N PRO A 45 10.91 -15.60 -5.04
CA PRO A 45 10.89 -14.22 -4.55
C PRO A 45 9.59 -13.52 -4.93
N GLN A 46 9.07 -12.70 -4.03
CA GLN A 46 7.76 -12.08 -4.16
C GLN A 46 7.89 -10.60 -4.55
N CYS A 47 7.20 -10.21 -5.61
CA CYS A 47 7.16 -8.84 -6.11
C CYS A 47 5.70 -8.41 -6.31
N VAL A 48 5.22 -7.50 -5.47
CA VAL A 48 3.88 -6.91 -5.65
C VAL A 48 4.00 -5.69 -6.56
N VAL A 49 3.42 -5.82 -7.75
CA VAL A 49 3.52 -4.82 -8.82
C VAL A 49 2.59 -3.64 -8.56
N GLU A 50 3.17 -2.48 -8.27
CA GLU A 50 2.49 -1.20 -8.18
C GLU A 50 2.28 -0.60 -9.58
N ASN A 51 1.01 -0.47 -9.98
CA ASN A 51 0.63 0.06 -11.29
C ASN A 51 0.56 1.61 -11.28
N GLY A 52 1.04 2.24 -12.36
CA GLY A 52 0.91 3.69 -12.58
C GLY A 52 2.06 4.54 -12.05
N PHE A 53 3.18 3.93 -11.67
CA PHE A 53 4.34 4.61 -11.09
C PHE A 53 5.66 4.06 -11.65
N ASP A 54 6.57 4.98 -12.01
CA ASP A 54 7.99 4.73 -12.27
C ASP A 54 8.81 4.99 -10.99
N TYR A 55 9.87 4.20 -10.80
CA TYR A 55 10.83 4.32 -9.69
C TYR A 55 12.12 5.00 -10.17
N SER A 56 11.97 6.17 -10.80
CA SER A 56 13.01 6.91 -11.52
C SER A 56 14.37 6.97 -10.81
N GLY A 57 15.41 6.58 -11.55
CA GLY A 57 16.80 6.51 -11.08
C GLY A 57 17.15 5.19 -10.40
N ASN A 58 18.37 5.14 -9.82
CA ASN A 58 18.98 3.93 -9.23
C ASN A 58 19.18 2.74 -10.20
N ASP A 59 19.03 2.95 -11.50
CA ASP A 59 19.16 1.91 -12.52
C ASP A 59 20.54 1.26 -12.52
N ILE A 60 20.55 -0.08 -12.39
CA ILE A 60 21.73 -0.93 -12.48
C ILE A 60 21.76 -1.72 -13.81
N GLY A 61 20.75 -1.58 -14.68
CA GLY A 61 20.66 -2.19 -16.01
C GLY A 61 19.25 -2.75 -16.29
N SER A 62 19.06 -3.40 -17.45
CA SER A 62 17.74 -3.85 -17.91
C SER A 62 17.74 -5.22 -18.59
N ALA A 63 16.54 -5.78 -18.80
CA ALA A 63 16.29 -6.95 -19.65
C ALA A 63 14.89 -6.87 -20.28
N GLN A 64 14.68 -7.52 -21.42
CA GLN A 64 13.35 -7.65 -22.05
C GLN A 64 12.50 -8.66 -21.26
N ALA A 65 11.20 -8.38 -21.12
CA ALA A 65 10.25 -9.22 -20.38
C ALA A 65 8.80 -8.94 -20.80
N PRO A 66 7.98 -9.96 -21.15
CA PRO A 66 6.62 -9.74 -21.67
C PRO A 66 5.67 -9.03 -20.69
N THR A 67 5.85 -9.21 -19.39
CA THR A 67 5.00 -8.59 -18.36
C THR A 67 5.82 -8.01 -17.19
N PRO A 68 5.24 -7.10 -16.39
CA PRO A 68 5.85 -6.63 -15.14
C PRO A 68 6.17 -7.70 -14.10
N TRP A 69 5.53 -8.87 -14.15
CA TRP A 69 5.73 -9.96 -13.19
C TRP A 69 6.98 -10.77 -13.53
N ASP A 70 7.28 -10.90 -14.83
CA ASP A 70 8.47 -11.58 -15.35
C ASP A 70 9.78 -10.89 -14.91
N CYS A 71 9.74 -9.64 -14.46
CA CYS A 71 10.88 -8.93 -13.89
C CYS A 71 11.35 -9.44 -12.51
N CYS A 72 10.51 -10.19 -11.79
CA CYS A 72 10.75 -10.50 -10.38
C CYS A 72 11.97 -11.42 -10.18
N VAL A 73 12.00 -12.57 -10.88
CA VAL A 73 13.10 -13.54 -10.78
C VAL A 73 14.43 -13.03 -11.40
N PRO A 74 14.42 -12.31 -12.55
CA PRO A 74 15.60 -11.61 -13.04
C PRO A 74 16.15 -10.55 -12.06
N CYS A 75 15.31 -9.85 -11.30
CA CYS A 75 15.79 -8.93 -10.27
C CYS A 75 16.35 -9.67 -9.06
N SER A 76 15.64 -10.65 -8.48
CA SER A 76 16.12 -11.39 -7.30
C SER A 76 17.49 -12.04 -7.49
N ASN A 77 17.75 -12.53 -8.71
CA ASN A 77 18.98 -13.24 -9.05
C ASN A 77 20.12 -12.29 -9.41
N ARG A 78 19.88 -10.97 -9.41
CA ARG A 78 20.83 -9.95 -9.83
C ARG A 78 21.41 -9.20 -8.62
N PRO A 79 22.71 -9.34 -8.33
CA PRO A 79 23.34 -8.73 -7.16
C PRO A 79 23.04 -7.23 -7.04
N GLY A 80 22.48 -6.84 -5.89
CA GLY A 80 22.12 -5.45 -5.58
C GLY A 80 20.79 -4.96 -6.17
N CYS A 81 20.01 -5.79 -6.88
CA CYS A 81 18.67 -5.40 -7.33
C CYS A 81 17.67 -5.47 -6.16
N ASN A 82 17.13 -4.33 -5.75
CA ASN A 82 16.13 -4.23 -4.69
C ASN A 82 14.78 -3.68 -5.19
N ALA A 83 14.70 -3.28 -6.45
CA ALA A 83 13.48 -2.83 -7.10
C ALA A 83 13.57 -2.93 -8.62
N TYR A 84 12.45 -2.81 -9.32
CA TYR A 84 12.41 -2.59 -10.76
C TYR A 84 11.24 -1.70 -11.17
N THR A 85 11.33 -1.17 -12.38
CA THR A 85 10.18 -0.64 -13.14
C THR A 85 10.09 -1.41 -14.45
N TRP A 86 8.92 -1.89 -14.81
CA TRP A 86 8.62 -2.36 -16.16
C TRP A 86 7.93 -1.26 -16.96
N THR A 87 8.32 -1.13 -18.23
CA THR A 87 7.60 -0.32 -19.23
C THR A 87 7.37 -1.11 -20.51
N ASP A 88 6.47 -0.62 -21.35
CA ASP A 88 6.13 -1.12 -22.69
C ASP A 88 7.23 -0.90 -23.75
N PHE A 89 8.39 -0.38 -23.36
CA PHE A 89 9.55 -0.21 -24.24
C PHE A 89 10.05 -1.56 -24.79
N ASN A 90 10.27 -1.64 -26.10
CA ASN A 90 10.71 -2.84 -26.82
C ASN A 90 9.88 -4.10 -26.49
N ASP A 91 8.55 -3.99 -26.60
CA ASP A 91 7.56 -5.05 -26.29
C ASP A 91 7.62 -5.56 -24.84
N GLY A 92 8.15 -4.74 -23.93
CA GLY A 92 8.26 -5.00 -22.49
C GLY A 92 9.70 -5.03 -22.02
N THR A 93 10.09 -4.08 -21.17
CA THR A 93 11.45 -3.97 -20.60
C THR A 93 11.42 -3.77 -19.09
N CYS A 94 12.14 -4.63 -18.36
CA CYS A 94 12.48 -4.45 -16.96
C CYS A 94 13.69 -3.52 -16.80
N TRP A 95 13.54 -2.45 -16.03
CA TRP A 95 14.59 -1.53 -15.62
C TRP A 95 14.93 -1.79 -14.15
N PHE A 96 15.95 -2.62 -13.92
CA PHE A 96 16.39 -3.09 -12.61
C PHE A 96 17.13 -2.01 -11.83
N LYS A 97 16.84 -1.88 -10.54
CA LYS A 97 17.25 -0.75 -9.70
C LYS A 97 17.81 -1.19 -8.36
N SER A 98 18.79 -0.45 -7.84
CA SER A 98 19.35 -0.68 -6.49
C SER A 98 18.42 -0.30 -5.33
N GLY A 99 17.27 0.31 -5.63
CA GLY A 99 16.18 0.59 -4.69
C GLY A 99 15.12 1.50 -5.31
N ARG A 100 13.99 1.71 -4.61
CA ARG A 100 12.74 2.38 -5.09
C ARG A 100 12.87 3.79 -5.70
N GLY A 101 14.03 4.45 -5.60
CA GLY A 101 14.31 5.67 -6.36
C GLY A 101 13.38 6.84 -6.06
N THR A 102 13.18 7.71 -7.05
CA THR A 102 12.20 8.80 -7.05
C THR A 102 10.90 8.29 -7.66
N ILE A 103 9.78 8.41 -6.96
CA ILE A 103 8.48 7.92 -7.45
C ILE A 103 7.87 8.97 -8.38
N VAL A 104 7.67 8.61 -9.64
CA VAL A 104 7.06 9.47 -10.67
C VAL A 104 5.77 8.82 -11.16
N ALA A 105 4.67 9.58 -11.18
CA ALA A 105 3.40 9.07 -11.72
C ALA A 105 3.52 8.88 -13.23
N SER A 106 3.28 7.65 -13.71
CA SER A 106 3.37 7.27 -15.13
C SER A 106 2.45 6.09 -15.41
N SER A 107 1.39 6.29 -16.19
CA SER A 107 0.39 5.27 -16.52
C SER A 107 0.95 4.09 -17.32
N ALA A 108 2.08 4.26 -18.01
CA ALA A 108 2.78 3.19 -18.71
C ALA A 108 3.69 2.34 -17.78
N ALA A 109 4.08 2.88 -16.62
CA ALA A 109 5.02 2.24 -15.72
C ALA A 109 4.34 1.31 -14.70
N ARG A 110 4.98 0.17 -14.43
CA ARG A 110 4.58 -0.80 -13.40
C ARG A 110 5.81 -1.19 -12.60
N SER A 111 5.88 -0.82 -11.32
CA SER A 111 7.10 -0.95 -10.51
C SER A 111 6.91 -1.87 -9.31
N ALA A 112 7.97 -2.52 -8.84
CA ALA A 112 7.93 -3.30 -7.61
C ALA A 112 9.23 -3.15 -6.80
N VAL A 113 9.12 -3.36 -5.48
CA VAL A 113 10.27 -3.57 -4.60
C VAL A 113 10.41 -5.07 -4.34
N MET A 114 11.65 -5.54 -4.23
CA MET A 114 11.93 -6.93 -3.82
C MET A 114 11.58 -7.11 -2.34
N SER A 115 10.83 -8.15 -2.00
CA SER A 115 10.46 -8.45 -0.61
C SER A 115 10.64 -9.93 -0.27
N ASN A 116 11.16 -10.18 0.92
CA ASN A 116 11.14 -11.49 1.58
C ASN A 116 9.96 -11.63 2.57
N GLU A 117 9.30 -10.52 2.95
CA GLU A 117 8.02 -10.59 3.68
C GLU A 117 6.86 -10.67 2.68
N MET A 118 5.96 -11.62 2.92
CA MET A 118 4.71 -11.79 2.19
C MET A 118 3.85 -10.52 2.31
N GLY A 119 3.51 -9.88 1.19
CA GLY A 119 3.17 -8.45 1.11
C GLY A 119 1.91 -7.95 1.84
N CYS A 120 1.20 -8.77 2.63
CA CYS A 120 -0.06 -8.40 3.30
C CYS A 120 -0.04 -8.68 4.81
N ARG A 121 0.66 -7.83 5.57
CA ARG A 121 0.51 -7.78 7.02
C ARG A 121 -0.88 -7.25 7.37
N GLN A 122 -1.70 -8.07 8.02
CA GLN A 122 -3.07 -7.73 8.41
C GLN A 122 -3.15 -7.10 9.80
N GLU A 123 -4.00 -6.10 9.93
CA GLU A 123 -4.35 -5.43 11.18
C GLU A 123 -5.78 -5.83 11.58
N GLN A 124 -5.88 -6.69 12.60
CA GLN A 124 -7.13 -7.28 13.05
C GLN A 124 -7.92 -6.35 13.98
N ASN A 125 -9.25 -6.34 13.84
CA ASN A 125 -10.17 -5.40 14.50
C ASN A 125 -9.86 -3.92 14.19
N ILE A 126 -9.41 -3.63 12.98
CA ILE A 126 -9.06 -2.29 12.49
C ILE A 126 -9.82 -2.01 11.19
N ASN A 127 -10.38 -0.82 11.10
CA ASN A 127 -10.92 -0.23 9.88
C ASN A 127 -10.01 0.91 9.41
N TYR A 128 -9.65 0.93 8.13
CA TYR A 128 -9.06 2.10 7.48
C TYR A 128 -10.20 2.97 6.96
N VAL A 129 -10.42 4.14 7.55
CA VAL A 129 -11.56 5.00 7.21
C VAL A 129 -11.24 5.87 6.01
N GLY A 130 -12.05 5.73 4.96
CA GLY A 130 -12.02 6.53 3.74
C GLY A 130 -11.02 6.02 2.69
N ASN A 131 -10.83 6.84 1.65
CA ASN A 131 -10.07 6.56 0.42
C ASN A 131 -10.64 5.43 -0.44
N ASP A 132 -11.87 4.98 -0.20
CA ASP A 132 -12.55 3.92 -0.94
C ASP A 132 -12.71 4.26 -2.43
N ILE A 133 -12.27 3.34 -3.30
CA ILE A 133 -12.34 3.46 -4.76
C ILE A 133 -13.20 2.37 -5.42
N SER A 134 -13.40 1.23 -4.74
CA SER A 134 -14.21 0.11 -5.22
C SER A 134 -14.49 -0.87 -4.07
N SER A 135 -15.33 -1.87 -4.31
CA SER A 135 -15.48 -3.01 -3.40
C SER A 135 -15.64 -4.33 -4.17
N ALA A 136 -15.32 -5.44 -3.51
CA ALA A 136 -15.41 -6.78 -4.08
C ALA A 136 -15.86 -7.79 -3.01
N SER A 137 -16.55 -8.87 -3.43
CA SER A 137 -16.84 -10.01 -2.57
C SER A 137 -15.58 -10.83 -2.30
N ALA A 138 -15.44 -11.37 -1.10
CA ALA A 138 -14.35 -12.27 -0.71
C ALA A 138 -14.75 -13.18 0.44
N ALA A 139 -14.23 -14.41 0.50
CA ALA A 139 -14.51 -15.33 1.59
C ALA A 139 -13.71 -15.02 2.85
N ARG A 140 -12.49 -14.45 2.71
CA ARG A 140 -11.58 -14.14 3.81
C ARG A 140 -10.87 -12.80 3.58
N ALA A 141 -10.43 -12.18 4.66
CA ALA A 141 -9.62 -10.96 4.62
C ALA A 141 -8.29 -11.13 3.84
N THR A 142 -7.75 -12.35 3.78
CA THR A 142 -6.55 -12.69 3.01
C THR A 142 -6.75 -12.44 1.52
N ASP A 143 -7.93 -12.75 1.00
CA ASP A 143 -8.23 -12.74 -0.42
C ASP A 143 -8.26 -11.29 -0.95
N CYS A 144 -8.64 -10.34 -0.08
CA CYS A 144 -8.57 -8.89 -0.33
C CYS A 144 -7.16 -8.38 -0.65
N CYS A 145 -6.11 -9.12 -0.26
CA CYS A 145 -4.75 -8.83 -0.65
C CYS A 145 -4.59 -8.86 -2.17
N THR A 146 -4.90 -10.02 -2.77
CA THR A 146 -4.79 -10.29 -4.21
C THR A 146 -5.78 -9.45 -5.00
N VAL A 147 -6.98 -9.22 -4.47
CA VAL A 147 -7.94 -8.30 -5.10
C VAL A 147 -7.38 -6.87 -5.15
N CYS A 148 -6.77 -6.37 -4.07
CA CYS A 148 -6.20 -5.02 -4.07
C CYS A 148 -4.94 -4.91 -4.93
N SER A 149 -4.00 -5.87 -4.91
CA SER A 149 -2.82 -5.85 -5.80
C SER A 149 -3.20 -5.82 -7.28
N ASN A 150 -4.31 -6.48 -7.63
CA ASN A 150 -4.80 -6.57 -9.00
C ASN A 150 -5.77 -5.44 -9.39
N THR A 151 -6.10 -4.54 -8.46
CA THR A 151 -7.00 -3.38 -8.70
C THR A 151 -6.16 -2.12 -8.95
N PRO A 152 -6.17 -1.54 -10.16
CA PRO A 152 -5.43 -0.31 -10.45
C PRO A 152 -5.75 0.83 -9.46
N GLY A 153 -4.71 1.44 -8.90
CA GLY A 153 -4.84 2.50 -7.92
C GLY A 153 -5.22 2.05 -6.50
N CYS A 154 -5.53 0.78 -6.24
CA CYS A 154 -5.67 0.28 -4.87
C CYS A 154 -4.29 0.21 -4.21
N ARG A 155 -4.19 0.72 -2.98
CA ARG A 155 -3.01 0.65 -2.10
C ARG A 155 -3.33 0.10 -0.71
N ALA A 156 -4.60 0.00 -0.32
CA ALA A 156 -5.02 -0.59 0.94
C ALA A 156 -6.42 -1.20 0.85
N TYR A 157 -6.78 -2.05 1.81
CA TYR A 157 -8.14 -2.60 1.94
C TYR A 157 -8.58 -2.67 3.39
N THR A 158 -9.90 -2.77 3.58
CA THR A 158 -10.52 -3.28 4.81
C THR A 158 -11.52 -4.36 4.43
N PHE A 159 -11.40 -5.55 5.02
CA PHE A 159 -12.39 -6.61 4.96
C PHE A 159 -13.42 -6.46 6.08
N THR A 160 -14.68 -6.77 5.78
CA THR A 160 -15.78 -6.88 6.76
C THR A 160 -16.72 -8.02 6.36
N SER A 161 -17.52 -8.53 7.30
CA SER A 161 -18.54 -9.56 7.04
C SER A 161 -19.77 -9.10 6.25
N PHE A 162 -19.77 -7.86 5.72
CA PHE A 162 -20.86 -7.34 4.91
C PHE A 162 -21.12 -8.21 3.67
N ASN A 163 -22.40 -8.51 3.39
CA ASN A 163 -22.86 -9.41 2.33
C ASN A 163 -22.16 -10.79 2.31
N GLY A 164 -21.77 -11.31 3.48
CA GLY A 164 -21.05 -12.59 3.62
C GLY A 164 -19.53 -12.46 3.56
N GLY A 165 -19.01 -11.29 3.15
CA GLY A 165 -17.60 -10.97 3.10
C GLY A 165 -17.30 -9.97 1.98
N THR A 166 -16.86 -8.76 2.34
CA THR A 166 -16.59 -7.66 1.41
C THR A 166 -15.24 -7.03 1.68
N CYS A 167 -14.42 -6.92 0.63
CA CYS A 167 -13.23 -6.10 0.55
C CYS A 167 -13.60 -4.67 0.14
N TRP A 168 -13.36 -3.70 1.00
CA TRP A 168 -13.47 -2.27 0.71
C TRP A 168 -12.11 -1.74 0.27
N LEU A 169 -11.92 -1.57 -1.05
CA LEU A 169 -10.65 -1.30 -1.73
C LEU A 169 -10.36 0.20 -1.77
N LYS A 170 -9.14 0.62 -1.43
CA LYS A 170 -8.79 2.02 -1.11
C LYS A 170 -7.52 2.49 -1.79
N SER A 171 -7.47 3.77 -2.16
CA SER A 171 -6.32 4.41 -2.81
C SER A 171 -5.13 4.75 -1.90
N ALA A 172 -5.31 4.72 -0.58
CA ALA A 172 -4.26 4.85 0.43
C ALA A 172 -4.70 4.28 1.79
N LYS A 173 -3.76 3.93 2.67
CA LYS A 173 -4.06 3.57 4.07
C LYS A 173 -4.71 4.78 4.77
N GLY A 174 -6.01 4.68 5.01
CA GLY A 174 -6.81 5.73 5.65
C GLY A 174 -6.53 5.88 7.15
N ARG A 175 -7.39 6.67 7.82
CA ARG A 175 -7.35 6.84 9.27
C ARG A 175 -7.70 5.52 9.97
N MET A 176 -6.93 5.11 10.96
CA MET A 176 -7.17 3.85 11.67
C MET A 176 -8.19 4.03 12.79
N VAL A 177 -9.24 3.22 12.78
CA VAL A 177 -10.26 3.12 13.84
C VAL A 177 -10.34 1.68 14.32
N VAL A 178 -10.38 1.49 15.64
CA VAL A 178 -10.61 0.18 16.26
C VAL A 178 -12.07 -0.22 16.04
N ARG A 179 -12.27 -1.32 15.31
CA ARG A 179 -13.59 -1.83 14.94
C ARG A 179 -13.58 -3.35 14.88
N THR A 180 -14.20 -3.98 15.87
CA THR A 180 -14.35 -5.44 15.95
C THR A 180 -14.93 -6.03 14.67
N GLY A 181 -14.34 -7.12 14.18
CA GLY A 181 -14.79 -7.78 12.94
C GLY A 181 -14.43 -7.06 11.64
N SER A 182 -13.60 -6.01 11.69
CA SER A 182 -12.92 -5.43 10.52
C SER A 182 -11.46 -5.90 10.48
N THR A 183 -10.95 -6.25 9.30
CA THR A 183 -9.54 -6.64 9.12
C THR A 183 -8.94 -5.82 7.99
N SER A 184 -7.96 -4.97 8.30
CA SER A 184 -7.35 -4.08 7.31
C SER A 184 -5.97 -4.54 6.86
N GLY A 185 -5.52 -4.10 5.69
CA GLY A 185 -4.22 -4.47 5.14
C GLY A 185 -3.78 -3.60 3.97
N SER A 186 -2.52 -3.72 3.59
CA SER A 186 -1.94 -3.17 2.35
C SER A 186 -1.23 -4.31 1.64
N PRO A 187 -1.36 -4.47 0.31
CA PRO A 187 -0.55 -5.42 -0.47
C PRO A 187 0.86 -4.89 -0.78
N TYR A 188 1.13 -3.60 -0.53
CA TYR A 188 2.46 -3.01 -0.67
C TYR A 188 3.06 -2.75 0.71
N LEU A 189 4.32 -3.12 0.90
CA LEU A 189 5.10 -2.64 2.04
C LEU A 189 5.37 -1.15 1.86
N GLU A 190 5.00 -0.34 2.86
CA GLU A 190 5.38 1.08 2.95
C GLU A 190 6.86 1.20 3.33
N THR A 191 7.75 0.79 2.42
CA THR A 191 9.20 0.90 2.55
C THR A 191 9.61 2.36 2.52
N ALA A 192 9.78 2.97 3.69
CA ALA A 192 10.03 4.40 3.83
C ALA A 192 11.48 4.80 3.49
N THR A 193 11.78 4.79 2.20
CA THR A 193 13.11 5.04 1.63
C THR A 193 13.50 6.52 1.55
N CYS A 194 12.58 7.46 1.84
CA CYS A 194 12.63 8.84 1.35
C CYS A 194 12.63 8.98 -0.19
N GLY A 195 12.07 8.01 -0.92
CA GLY A 195 11.79 8.19 -2.35
C GLY A 195 10.85 9.38 -2.56
N LEU A 196 11.29 10.35 -3.36
CA LEU A 196 10.57 11.61 -3.58
C LEU A 196 9.38 11.37 -4.52
N GLU A 197 8.18 11.80 -4.12
CA GLU A 197 6.96 11.83 -4.94
C GLU A 197 6.78 13.25 -5.51
N ASN A 198 7.15 13.44 -6.79
CA ASN A 198 7.10 14.73 -7.48
C ASN A 198 5.66 15.10 -7.90
N GLY A 199 5.26 16.35 -7.68
CA GLY A 199 3.91 16.84 -7.99
C GLY A 199 2.83 16.31 -7.03
N VAL A 200 3.24 15.75 -5.89
CA VAL A 200 2.34 15.19 -4.87
C VAL A 200 2.50 15.98 -3.58
N ASP A 201 1.37 16.40 -3.00
CA ASP A 201 1.28 16.99 -1.68
C ASP A 201 0.58 16.01 -0.72
N TYR A 202 1.26 15.63 0.35
CA TYR A 202 0.63 14.89 1.45
C TYR A 202 -0.20 15.89 2.28
N VAL A 203 -1.50 15.65 2.45
CA VAL A 203 -2.39 16.68 3.03
C VAL A 203 -2.43 16.59 4.56
N GLY A 204 -2.12 17.72 5.20
CA GLY A 204 -2.20 17.88 6.66
C GLY A 204 -1.21 17.02 7.44
N ASN A 205 -1.56 16.70 8.69
CA ASN A 205 -0.70 16.00 9.67
C ASN A 205 0.62 16.74 10.00
N ASP A 206 0.69 18.04 9.73
CA ASP A 206 1.87 18.88 9.98
C ASP A 206 2.15 19.06 11.48
N ILE A 207 3.38 18.73 11.89
CA ILE A 207 3.90 18.83 13.26
C ILE A 207 4.98 19.92 13.43
N GLY A 208 5.41 20.54 12.33
CA GLY A 208 6.39 21.60 12.28
C GLY A 208 6.86 21.88 10.86
N SER A 209 7.79 22.82 10.71
CA SER A 209 8.46 23.09 9.43
C SER A 209 9.92 23.43 9.63
N ALA A 210 10.72 23.25 8.57
CA ALA A 210 12.16 23.51 8.59
C ALA A 210 12.63 24.01 7.22
N ARG A 211 13.75 24.74 7.20
CA ARG A 211 14.37 25.25 5.98
C ARG A 211 15.23 24.17 5.32
N SER A 212 15.08 23.95 4.01
CA SER A 212 16.00 23.12 3.23
C SER A 212 15.94 23.50 1.75
N SER A 213 17.09 23.78 1.13
CA SER A 213 17.18 24.20 -0.27
C SER A 213 16.77 23.12 -1.27
N THR A 214 16.65 21.85 -0.85
CA THR A 214 16.20 20.73 -1.68
C THR A 214 15.17 19.87 -0.94
N ALA A 215 14.27 19.23 -1.69
CA ALA A 215 13.35 18.23 -1.15
C ALA A 215 14.08 17.01 -0.54
N SER A 216 15.23 16.63 -1.10
CA SER A 216 16.07 15.54 -0.56
C SER A 216 16.60 15.86 0.85
N GLY A 217 16.92 17.12 1.15
CA GLY A 217 17.36 17.55 2.49
C GLY A 217 16.28 17.41 3.57
N CYS A 218 15.00 17.41 3.20
CA CYS A 218 13.91 17.17 4.15
C CYS A 218 13.90 15.75 4.73
N CYS A 219 14.52 14.78 4.05
CA CYS A 219 14.62 13.41 4.54
C CYS A 219 15.40 13.31 5.86
N SER A 220 16.62 13.88 5.91
CA SER A 220 17.46 13.86 7.11
C SER A 220 16.88 14.73 8.22
N ILE A 221 16.33 15.89 7.86
CA ILE A 221 15.59 16.77 8.78
C ILE A 221 14.43 16.00 9.44
N CYS A 222 13.59 15.32 8.66
CA CYS A 222 12.46 14.58 9.19
C CYS A 222 12.90 13.38 10.04
N ARG A 223 13.94 12.62 9.64
CA ARG A 223 14.49 11.53 10.47
C ARG A 223 15.03 12.01 11.83
N ASN A 224 15.46 13.28 11.92
CA ASN A 224 15.96 13.90 13.15
C ASN A 224 14.90 14.70 13.92
N PHE A 225 13.68 14.88 13.39
CA PHE A 225 12.60 15.62 14.03
C PHE A 225 11.67 14.66 14.76
N GLY A 226 11.58 14.77 16.10
CA GLY A 226 10.79 13.86 16.93
C GLY A 226 9.34 13.72 16.46
N GLY A 227 8.95 12.50 16.08
CA GLY A 227 7.62 12.19 15.55
C GLY A 227 7.42 12.47 14.06
N CYS A 228 8.41 12.99 13.32
CA CYS A 228 8.31 13.18 11.86
C CYS A 228 8.59 11.88 11.11
N ARG A 229 7.68 11.57 10.17
CA ARG A 229 7.62 10.27 9.48
C ARG A 229 7.32 10.46 7.99
N ALA A 230 6.83 11.64 7.58
CA ALA A 230 6.70 12.08 6.21
C ALA A 230 6.92 13.60 6.07
N PHE A 231 7.05 14.13 4.86
CA PHE A 231 7.09 15.57 4.60
C PHE A 231 6.49 15.93 3.23
N SER A 232 6.02 17.18 3.09
CA SER A 232 5.88 17.87 1.79
C SER A 232 6.97 18.94 1.70
N TRP A 233 7.73 19.05 0.62
CA TRP A 233 8.63 20.19 0.37
C TRP A 233 8.02 21.14 -0.66
N THR A 234 8.17 22.44 -0.41
CA THR A 234 7.77 23.51 -1.34
C THR A 234 8.90 24.53 -1.50
N ASN A 235 8.95 25.26 -2.61
CA ASN A 235 9.93 26.35 -2.78
C ASN A 235 9.63 27.60 -1.90
N THR A 236 8.66 27.54 -0.99
CA THR A 236 8.31 28.65 -0.08
C THR A 236 9.54 29.12 0.70
N ASN A 237 9.78 30.44 0.72
CA ASN A 237 10.95 31.10 1.30
C ASN A 237 12.31 30.60 0.75
N GLY A 238 12.35 29.97 -0.42
CA GLY A 238 13.53 29.32 -0.98
C GLY A 238 13.75 27.92 -0.39
N GLY A 239 12.72 27.08 -0.35
CA GLY A 239 12.78 25.67 0.05
C GLY A 239 12.43 25.40 1.52
N THR A 240 11.20 24.95 1.78
CA THR A 240 10.67 24.65 3.12
C THR A 240 10.10 23.24 3.18
N CYS A 241 10.53 22.48 4.17
CA CYS A 241 9.99 21.17 4.54
C CYS A 241 8.80 21.36 5.49
N TRP A 242 7.62 20.86 5.13
CA TRP A 242 6.44 20.77 5.96
C TRP A 242 6.36 19.36 6.54
N LEU A 243 6.79 19.23 7.81
CA LEU A 243 7.13 17.99 8.49
C LEU A 243 5.88 17.36 9.11
N LYS A 244 5.65 16.07 8.88
CA LYS A 244 4.38 15.38 9.17
C LYS A 244 4.60 14.07 9.92
N ASN A 245 3.68 13.68 10.81
CA ASN A 245 3.80 12.41 11.55
C ASN A 245 3.24 11.17 10.85
N ARG A 246 2.61 11.34 9.67
CA ARG A 246 2.01 10.26 8.85
C ARG A 246 1.74 10.73 7.42
N LYS A 247 1.61 9.77 6.50
CA LYS A 247 1.19 9.93 5.10
C LYS A 247 -0.22 9.35 4.96
N ASP A 248 -1.20 10.18 4.60
CA ASP A 248 -2.61 9.79 4.54
C ASP A 248 -3.20 10.03 3.14
N GLY A 249 -4.05 11.06 3.01
CA GLY A 249 -4.52 11.57 1.74
C GLY A 249 -3.40 12.32 1.02
N THR A 250 -3.23 12.00 -0.26
CA THR A 250 -2.30 12.65 -1.17
C THR A 250 -3.09 13.31 -2.28
N VAL A 251 -2.74 14.56 -2.63
CA VAL A 251 -3.33 15.25 -3.79
C VAL A 251 -2.24 15.59 -4.79
N ARG A 252 -2.58 15.57 -6.09
CA ARG A 252 -1.67 16.12 -7.11
C ARG A 252 -1.63 17.64 -6.95
N ARG A 253 -0.44 18.18 -6.70
CA ARG A 253 -0.18 19.60 -6.55
C ARG A 253 1.19 19.91 -7.15
N ASP A 254 1.17 20.56 -8.30
CA ASP A 254 2.37 20.86 -9.06
C ASP A 254 3.28 21.84 -8.26
N GLY A 255 4.60 21.65 -8.33
CA GLY A 255 5.57 22.42 -7.53
C GLY A 255 5.77 21.96 -6.08
N VAL A 256 5.13 20.86 -5.66
CA VAL A 256 5.36 20.21 -4.35
C VAL A 256 6.00 18.83 -4.54
N ILE A 257 6.92 18.48 -3.63
CA ILE A 257 7.66 17.22 -3.65
C ILE A 257 7.58 16.59 -2.26
N SER A 258 6.83 15.50 -2.12
CA SER A 258 6.63 14.84 -0.82
C SER A 258 7.50 13.59 -0.69
N ALA A 259 7.73 13.08 0.52
CA ALA A 259 8.29 11.75 0.72
C ALA A 259 7.97 11.19 2.11
N GLN A 260 8.03 9.85 2.23
CA GLN A 260 7.92 9.16 3.50
C GLN A 260 9.31 8.74 4.03
N SER A 261 9.67 9.23 5.21
CA SER A 261 10.95 8.96 5.88
C SER A 261 10.89 7.80 6.87
N THR A 262 9.69 7.49 7.38
CA THR A 262 9.33 6.35 8.23
C THR A 262 7.89 5.93 7.92
N ALA A 263 7.61 4.62 7.87
CA ALA A 263 6.28 4.09 7.55
C ALA A 263 5.20 4.63 8.52
N ASN A 264 3.92 4.54 8.15
CA ASN A 264 2.81 4.85 9.08
C ASN A 264 2.85 3.94 10.32
N PRO A 265 2.19 4.28 11.45
CA PRO A 265 2.27 3.43 12.63
C PRO A 265 1.44 2.15 12.36
N PRO A 266 1.94 0.96 12.73
CA PRO A 266 1.12 -0.23 12.72
C PRO A 266 0.09 -0.12 13.85
N ALA A 267 -1.12 -0.60 13.61
CA ALA A 267 -2.11 -0.72 14.67
C ALA A 267 -1.59 -1.65 15.81
N PRO A 268 -1.93 -1.39 17.08
CA PRO A 268 -2.92 -0.41 17.56
C PRO A 268 -2.40 1.03 17.75
N SER A 269 -1.11 1.32 17.51
CA SER A 269 -0.55 2.67 17.70
C SER A 269 -1.26 3.68 16.79
N CYS A 270 -1.88 4.69 17.40
CA CYS A 270 -2.72 5.69 16.75
C CYS A 270 -3.95 5.16 15.98
N ALA A 271 -4.47 3.99 16.35
CA ALA A 271 -5.82 3.56 15.99
C ALA A 271 -6.83 4.07 17.02
N MET A 272 -7.86 4.81 16.61
CA MET A 272 -8.82 5.42 17.55
C MET A 272 -9.79 4.39 18.12
N GLU A 273 -9.87 4.29 19.45
CA GLU A 273 -11.01 3.75 20.17
C GLU A 273 -12.07 4.86 20.28
N GLU A 274 -13.14 4.76 19.49
CA GLU A 274 -14.24 5.75 19.46
C GLU A 274 -15.20 5.57 20.65
N ASN A 275 -15.61 6.67 21.28
CA ASN A 275 -16.44 6.68 22.49
C ASN A 275 -15.80 5.97 23.70
N VAL A 276 -14.46 6.00 23.76
CA VAL A 276 -13.67 5.43 24.86
C VAL A 276 -12.81 6.53 25.49
N ASP A 277 -12.83 6.59 26.81
CA ASP A 277 -11.88 7.36 27.61
C ASP A 277 -10.96 6.39 28.37
N TYR A 278 -9.75 6.87 28.69
CA TYR A 278 -8.74 6.10 29.40
C TYR A 278 -8.54 6.68 30.80
N ASP A 279 -8.74 5.86 31.83
CA ASP A 279 -8.24 6.12 33.18
C ASP A 279 -6.73 5.89 33.20
N GLY A 280 -5.97 6.88 33.66
CA GLY A 280 -4.52 6.81 33.73
C GLY A 280 -3.89 8.14 34.10
N ALA A 281 -2.64 8.07 34.60
CA ALA A 281 -1.87 9.24 35.00
C ALA A 281 -1.68 10.20 33.81
N THR A 282 -2.48 11.26 33.82
CA THR A 282 -2.44 12.32 32.79
C THR A 282 -1.25 13.22 33.09
N ILE A 283 -0.25 13.18 32.20
CA ILE A 283 1.03 13.89 32.32
C ILE A 283 0.99 15.32 31.77
N GLY A 284 -0.14 15.71 31.18
CA GLY A 284 -0.40 17.05 30.67
C GLY A 284 -1.54 17.05 29.65
N ASN A 285 -1.87 18.22 29.13
CA ASN A 285 -2.85 18.39 28.07
C ASN A 285 -2.32 19.29 26.94
N ALA A 286 -2.94 19.21 25.77
CA ALA A 286 -2.62 20.03 24.62
C ALA A 286 -3.85 20.30 23.75
N ARG A 287 -3.87 21.41 23.02
CA ARG A 287 -4.93 21.77 22.09
C ARG A 287 -4.78 20.99 20.76
N SER A 288 -5.86 20.44 20.25
CA SER A 288 -5.92 19.89 18.88
C SER A 288 -7.36 19.82 18.37
N ALA A 289 -7.59 20.19 17.11
CA ALA A 289 -8.93 20.25 16.51
C ALA A 289 -9.59 18.87 16.35
N ASP A 290 -8.81 17.79 16.36
CA ASP A 290 -9.30 16.42 16.30
C ASP A 290 -8.38 15.44 17.07
N ALA A 291 -8.87 14.21 17.27
CA ALA A 291 -8.17 13.15 18.01
C ALA A 291 -6.92 12.60 17.28
N TYR A 292 -6.83 12.70 15.96
CA TYR A 292 -5.69 12.21 15.19
C TYR A 292 -4.47 13.13 15.37
N GLY A 293 -4.69 14.44 15.57
CA GLY A 293 -3.63 15.36 15.97
C GLY A 293 -3.03 15.05 17.37
N CYS A 294 -3.78 14.37 18.24
CA CYS A 294 -3.28 13.97 19.56
C CYS A 294 -2.26 12.83 19.51
N CYS A 295 -2.36 11.93 18.52
CA CYS A 295 -1.30 10.96 18.20
C CYS A 295 0.02 11.70 17.96
N SER A 296 -0.01 12.72 17.09
CA SER A 296 1.14 13.54 16.72
C SER A 296 1.77 14.25 17.92
N ILE A 297 0.93 14.78 18.81
CA ILE A 297 1.38 15.47 20.03
C ILE A 297 1.98 14.45 21.02
N CYS A 298 1.32 13.32 21.25
CA CYS A 298 1.79 12.29 22.18
C CYS A 298 3.13 11.68 21.70
N MET A 299 3.31 11.42 20.40
CA MET A 299 4.58 10.97 19.83
C MET A 299 5.76 11.93 20.07
N ARG A 300 5.49 13.21 20.34
CA ARG A 300 6.49 14.25 20.65
C ARG A 300 6.65 14.49 22.16
N THR A 301 5.63 14.21 22.97
CA THR A 301 5.65 14.44 24.42
C THR A 301 6.37 13.31 25.13
N SER A 302 7.48 13.64 25.80
CA SER A 302 8.25 12.67 26.61
C SER A 302 7.35 11.93 27.60
N ASN A 303 7.57 10.62 27.73
CA ASN A 303 6.78 9.68 28.53
C ASN A 303 5.30 9.52 28.15
N CYS A 304 4.79 10.14 27.07
CA CYS A 304 3.45 9.86 26.58
C CYS A 304 3.38 8.48 25.90
N ARG A 305 2.35 7.69 26.23
CA ARG A 305 2.10 6.33 25.69
C ARG A 305 0.65 6.13 25.26
N ALA A 306 -0.23 7.06 25.62
CA ALA A 306 -1.62 7.07 25.25
C ALA A 306 -2.17 8.50 25.37
N PHE A 307 -3.33 8.74 24.76
CA PHE A 307 -4.10 9.96 24.97
C PHE A 307 -5.59 9.66 24.92
N SER A 308 -6.37 10.62 25.42
CA SER A 308 -7.82 10.70 25.22
C SER A 308 -8.13 12.11 24.74
N TRP A 309 -8.85 12.26 23.62
CA TRP A 309 -9.27 13.56 23.09
C TRP A 309 -10.76 13.76 23.31
N ASN A 310 -11.16 14.99 23.67
CA ASN A 310 -12.54 15.41 23.71
C ASN A 310 -12.69 16.86 23.27
N ASN A 311 -13.94 17.30 23.03
CA ASN A 311 -14.23 18.65 22.56
C ASN A 311 -14.12 19.73 23.67
N TYR A 312 -13.43 19.47 24.78
CA TYR A 312 -13.20 20.48 25.83
C TYR A 312 -12.47 21.70 25.25
N GLU A 313 -12.95 22.90 25.56
CA GLU A 313 -12.50 24.19 24.98
C GLU A 313 -12.51 24.24 23.43
N GLY A 314 -13.14 23.27 22.74
CA GLY A 314 -13.03 23.12 21.28
C GLY A 314 -11.87 22.24 20.81
N GLY A 315 -11.54 21.18 21.56
CA GLY A 315 -10.58 20.13 21.17
C GLY A 315 -9.31 20.08 22.01
N THR A 316 -9.28 19.17 22.99
CA THR A 316 -8.14 18.99 23.92
C THR A 316 -7.74 17.52 24.03
N CYS A 317 -6.45 17.28 23.82
CA CYS A 317 -5.75 16.02 24.08
C CYS A 317 -5.34 15.92 25.56
N TRP A 318 -5.77 14.87 26.25
CA TRP A 318 -5.37 14.53 27.61
C TRP A 318 -4.30 13.44 27.57
N LEU A 319 -3.03 13.84 27.62
CA LEU A 319 -1.85 13.01 27.37
C LEU A 319 -1.53 12.16 28.60
N LYS A 320 -1.25 10.86 28.42
CA LYS A 320 -1.13 9.87 29.50
C LYS A 320 0.15 9.05 29.38
N SER A 321 0.71 8.65 30.51
CA SER A 321 1.90 7.79 30.56
C SER A 321 1.63 6.30 30.31
N ALA A 322 0.36 5.88 30.28
CA ALA A 322 -0.10 4.53 29.95
C ALA A 322 -1.57 4.56 29.47
N ARG A 323 -2.04 3.46 28.87
CA ARG A 323 -3.47 3.26 28.54
C ARG A 323 -4.36 3.15 29.77
N GLY A 324 -3.87 2.47 30.81
CA GLY A 324 -4.65 2.13 32.01
C GLY A 324 -6.02 1.50 31.70
N THR A 325 -7.05 1.87 32.45
CA THR A 325 -8.39 1.28 32.35
C THR A 325 -9.23 2.00 31.30
N ALA A 326 -9.67 1.32 30.26
CA ALA A 326 -10.58 1.90 29.27
C ALA A 326 -12.04 1.76 29.70
N PHE A 327 -12.82 2.83 29.53
CA PHE A 327 -14.25 2.84 29.82
C PHE A 327 -15.03 3.63 28.76
N GLN A 328 -16.30 3.27 28.57
CA GLN A 328 -17.17 3.92 27.58
C GLN A 328 -17.52 5.35 28.00
N ARG A 329 -17.30 6.31 27.10
CA ARG A 329 -17.65 7.72 27.26
C ARG A 329 -17.87 8.36 25.89
N THR A 330 -19.14 8.64 25.57
CA THR A 330 -19.56 9.22 24.29
C THR A 330 -18.81 10.51 23.97
N GLY A 331 -18.34 10.65 22.72
CA GLY A 331 -17.63 11.84 22.26
C GLY A 331 -16.17 11.98 22.72
N VAL A 332 -15.63 10.98 23.43
CA VAL A 332 -14.18 10.85 23.70
C VAL A 332 -13.56 9.86 22.73
N PHE A 333 -12.36 10.16 22.25
CA PHE A 333 -11.61 9.33 21.31
C PHE A 333 -10.22 9.08 21.89
N SER A 334 -9.90 7.83 22.18
CA SER A 334 -8.62 7.48 22.83
C SER A 334 -7.74 6.59 21.94
N SER A 335 -6.43 6.63 22.15
CA SER A 335 -5.52 5.72 21.45
C SER A 335 -4.20 5.54 22.21
N VAL A 336 -3.58 4.38 22.03
CA VAL A 336 -2.19 4.11 22.44
C VAL A 336 -1.21 4.61 21.38
N VAL A 337 0.04 4.87 21.79
CA VAL A 337 1.08 5.47 20.93
C VAL A 337 2.39 4.71 21.05
#